data_AF-A0A521C145-F1
#
_entry.id   AF-A0A521C145-F1
#
_cell.length_a   1.000
_cell.length_b   1.000
_cell.length_c   1.000
_cell.angle_alpha   90.00
_cell.angle_beta   90.00
_cell.angle_gamma   90.00
#
_symmetry.space_group_name_H-M   'P 1'
#
loop_
_entity.id
_entity.type
_entity.pdbx_description
1 polymer ?
#
loop_
_entity_poly.entity_id
_entity_poly.type
_entity_poly.pdbx_seq_one_letter_code
_entity_poly.pdbx_strand_id
1 'polypeptide(L)'
;MPRIAAALFLALPLAGPAFAMGDAPPAPAEQPVPAQEPPPVPAPNTPAPAAPQPPAPGDDLEAGIENFMRNLLNEAQPHLNDLGNDLGGMVGSLGPVLSDLGTMIDDVRNYQAPKRLENGDIIIRRRADAPPPPPMGPALRDMMRPAPDDSPESTPDAPQPLPDRDPASEIEL
;
A
#
# COMPACT_ATOMS: atom_id res chain seq x y z
N MET A 1 36.05 17.50 27.43
CA MET A 1 36.84 16.24 27.51
C MET A 1 36.08 15.15 26.72
N PRO A 2 36.81 14.20 26.10
CA PRO A 2 36.69 13.79 24.68
C PRO A 2 35.60 12.73 24.35
N ARG A 3 34.99 12.77 23.14
CA ARG A 3 35.25 11.96 21.90
C ARG A 3 35.03 10.44 22.12
N ILE A 4 34.42 9.61 21.27
CA ILE A 4 34.53 9.45 19.80
C ILE A 4 33.30 8.64 19.33
N ALA A 5 32.60 9.14 18.32
CA ALA A 5 31.76 8.34 17.43
C ALA A 5 32.67 7.64 16.41
N ALA A 6 32.52 6.33 16.24
CA ALA A 6 33.22 5.57 15.20
C ALA A 6 32.19 5.10 14.17
N ALA A 7 31.98 5.93 13.16
CA ALA A 7 31.48 5.50 11.86
C ALA A 7 32.69 5.02 11.05
N LEU A 8 32.68 3.77 10.60
CA LEU A 8 33.67 3.27 9.65
C LEU A 8 33.01 3.20 8.27
N PHE A 9 33.14 4.29 7.51
CA PHE A 9 33.07 4.28 6.06
C PHE A 9 34.39 3.76 5.53
N LEU A 10 34.37 2.67 4.76
CA LEU A 10 35.52 2.21 4.00
C LEU A 10 35.25 2.42 2.52
N ALA A 11 35.69 3.58 2.03
CA ALA A 11 35.88 3.88 0.63
C ALA A 11 37.25 4.54 0.51
N LEU A 12 38.10 4.07 -0.41
CA LEU A 12 38.99 4.85 -1.28
C LEU A 12 39.86 3.90 -2.15
N PRO A 13 40.49 4.40 -3.26
CA PRO A 13 40.57 3.73 -4.55
C PRO A 13 42.05 3.51 -4.96
N LEU A 14 42.35 3.65 -6.26
CA LEU A 14 43.65 3.96 -6.91
C LEU A 14 44.21 2.76 -7.72
N ALA A 15 43.92 2.73 -9.03
CA ALA A 15 44.73 3.29 -10.13
C ALA A 15 46.03 2.50 -10.38
N GLY A 16 46.12 1.88 -11.56
CA GLY A 16 47.22 1.01 -11.96
C GLY A 16 48.50 1.77 -12.35
N PRO A 17 49.65 1.07 -12.46
CA PRO A 17 50.86 1.67 -12.97
C PRO A 17 50.97 1.52 -14.49
N ALA A 18 51.35 2.64 -15.11
CA ALA A 18 51.73 2.79 -16.50
C ALA A 18 53.07 2.11 -16.82
N PHE A 19 53.20 1.79 -18.10
CA PHE A 19 54.36 1.29 -18.81
C PHE A 19 55.64 2.12 -18.58
N ALA A 20 56.77 1.42 -18.48
CA ALA A 20 58.11 2.00 -18.49
C ALA A 20 58.84 1.68 -19.81
N MET A 21 59.19 2.75 -20.52
CA MET A 21 60.48 3.07 -21.18
C MET A 21 61.16 2.06 -22.14
N GLY A 22 61.32 2.48 -23.41
CA GLY A 22 62.22 1.89 -24.39
C GLY A 22 62.41 2.73 -25.66
N ASP A 23 63.46 3.58 -25.64
CA ASP A 23 64.39 3.97 -26.73
C ASP A 23 63.98 4.78 -28.00
N ALA A 24 64.71 5.92 -28.19
CA ALA A 24 65.16 6.60 -29.44
C ALA A 24 64.22 7.49 -30.30
N PRO A 25 64.70 8.48 -31.12
CA PRO A 25 65.92 9.35 -31.10
C PRO A 25 65.58 10.88 -31.39
N PRO A 26 66.52 11.81 -31.72
CA PRO A 26 66.43 13.25 -31.41
C PRO A 26 65.67 14.14 -32.41
N ALA A 27 65.26 15.31 -31.92
CA ALA A 27 64.54 16.36 -32.65
C ALA A 27 65.34 16.98 -33.82
N PRO A 28 64.73 17.23 -34.99
CA PRO A 28 65.28 18.14 -36.00
C PRO A 28 64.84 19.60 -35.75
N ALA A 29 65.74 20.51 -36.12
CA ALA A 29 65.73 21.94 -35.88
C ALA A 29 64.47 22.70 -36.37
N GLU A 30 64.12 23.76 -35.63
CA GLU A 30 63.12 24.76 -36.01
C GLU A 30 63.42 25.36 -37.38
N GLN A 31 62.47 25.23 -38.32
CA GLN A 31 62.39 26.06 -39.51
C GLN A 31 61.34 27.18 -39.27
N PRO A 32 61.57 28.41 -39.76
CA PRO A 32 60.68 29.53 -39.49
C PRO A 32 59.37 29.34 -40.26
N VAL A 33 58.25 29.28 -39.53
CA VAL A 33 56.91 29.19 -40.13
C VAL A 33 56.57 30.56 -40.75
N PRO A 34 56.26 30.65 -42.05
CA PRO A 34 55.75 31.89 -42.63
C PRO A 34 54.37 32.22 -42.04
N ALA A 35 54.10 33.51 -41.86
CA ALA A 35 52.87 34.03 -41.28
C ALA A 35 51.62 33.47 -41.98
N GLN A 36 50.81 32.71 -41.24
CA GLN A 36 49.49 32.27 -41.67
C GLN A 36 48.47 33.38 -41.33
N GLU A 37 47.71 33.79 -42.34
CA GLU A 37 46.52 34.64 -42.20
C GLU A 37 45.49 33.94 -41.28
N PRO A 38 44.86 34.63 -40.31
CA PRO A 38 43.93 33.98 -39.40
C PRO A 38 42.72 33.41 -40.16
N PRO A 39 42.21 32.22 -39.79
CA PRO A 39 41.07 31.61 -40.47
C PRO A 39 39.80 32.46 -40.32
N PRO A 40 38.85 32.38 -41.27
CA PRO A 40 37.59 33.11 -41.18
C PRO A 40 36.80 32.61 -39.97
N VAL A 41 36.38 33.54 -39.11
CA VAL A 41 35.45 33.24 -38.00
C VAL A 41 34.12 32.74 -38.55
N PRO A 42 33.58 31.59 -38.07
CA PRO A 42 32.28 31.11 -38.49
C PRO A 42 31.17 32.02 -37.92
N ALA A 43 30.21 32.37 -38.77
CA ALA A 43 29.02 33.13 -38.38
C ALA A 43 28.16 32.36 -37.35
N PRO A 44 27.41 33.03 -36.47
CA PRO A 44 26.55 32.37 -35.50
C PRO A 44 25.45 31.56 -36.20
N ASN A 45 25.35 30.28 -35.87
CA ASN A 45 24.27 29.40 -36.28
C ASN A 45 22.94 29.88 -35.68
N THR A 46 22.15 30.64 -36.43
CA THR A 46 20.71 30.77 -36.18
C THR A 46 20.02 29.45 -36.53
N PRO A 47 19.31 28.80 -35.59
CA PRO A 47 18.50 27.62 -35.92
C PRO A 47 17.45 27.99 -36.97
N ALA A 48 17.44 27.28 -38.10
CA ALA A 48 16.36 27.37 -39.07
C ALA A 48 15.03 26.93 -38.40
N PRO A 49 13.87 27.49 -38.78
CA PRO A 49 12.59 27.02 -38.27
C PRO A 49 12.44 25.55 -38.66
N ALA A 50 12.37 24.66 -37.66
CA ALA A 50 12.17 23.24 -37.88
C ALA A 50 10.86 23.04 -38.64
N ALA A 51 10.92 22.44 -39.83
CA ALA A 51 9.74 21.93 -40.50
C ALA A 51 9.08 20.87 -39.60
N PRO A 52 7.73 20.73 -39.59
CA PRO A 52 7.07 19.67 -38.86
C PRO A 52 7.69 18.32 -39.25
N GLN A 53 8.32 17.65 -38.29
CA GLN A 53 8.85 16.32 -38.53
C GLN A 53 7.67 15.38 -38.78
N PRO A 54 7.74 14.49 -39.79
CA PRO A 54 6.72 13.48 -40.00
C PRO A 54 6.60 12.61 -38.74
N PRO A 55 5.38 12.14 -38.40
CA PRO A 55 5.14 11.34 -37.21
C PRO A 55 6.08 10.13 -37.19
N ALA A 56 6.58 9.80 -36.01
CA ALA A 56 7.49 8.70 -35.84
C ALA A 56 6.75 7.37 -36.13
N PRO A 57 7.42 6.38 -36.75
CA PRO A 57 6.82 5.07 -36.97
C PRO A 57 6.50 4.42 -35.61
N GLY A 58 5.22 4.43 -35.23
CA GLY A 58 4.73 3.95 -33.93
C GLY A 58 3.60 4.81 -33.35
N ASP A 59 3.55 6.10 -33.69
CA ASP A 59 2.58 7.06 -33.13
C ASP A 59 1.11 6.65 -33.41
N ASP A 60 0.84 6.05 -34.58
CA ASP A 60 -0.52 5.61 -34.95
C ASP A 60 -1.02 4.42 -34.11
N LEU A 61 -0.13 3.50 -33.75
CA LEU A 61 -0.47 2.34 -32.92
C LEU A 61 -0.69 2.77 -31.47
N GLU A 62 0.15 3.67 -30.96
CA GLU A 62 0.01 4.25 -29.63
C GLU A 62 -1.31 5.02 -29.51
N ALA A 63 -1.61 5.89 -30.47
CA ALA A 63 -2.88 6.61 -30.53
C ALA A 63 -4.10 5.67 -30.64
N GLY A 64 -3.97 4.55 -31.36
CA GLY A 64 -5.00 3.52 -31.46
C GLY A 64 -5.28 2.80 -30.14
N ILE A 65 -4.21 2.41 -29.42
CA ILE A 65 -4.32 1.77 -28.10
C ILE A 65 -4.92 2.73 -27.08
N GLU A 66 -4.49 4.00 -27.07
CA GLU A 66 -5.07 4.98 -26.17
C GLU A 66 -6.56 5.20 -26.42
N ASN A 67 -6.98 5.30 -27.69
CA ASN A 67 -8.39 5.45 -28.03
C ASN A 67 -9.21 4.23 -27.60
N PHE A 68 -8.68 3.03 -27.79
CA PHE A 68 -9.32 1.80 -27.31
C PHE A 68 -9.47 1.79 -25.79
N MET A 69 -8.40 2.13 -25.05
CA MET A 69 -8.41 2.20 -23.59
C MET A 69 -9.38 3.26 -23.06
N ARG A 70 -9.43 4.44 -23.69
CA ARG A 70 -10.42 5.49 -23.36
C ARG A 70 -11.84 4.99 -23.56
N ASN A 71 -12.11 4.29 -24.67
CA ASN A 71 -13.45 3.78 -24.95
C ASN A 71 -13.86 2.67 -23.98
N LEU A 72 -12.94 1.77 -23.61
CA LEU A 72 -13.16 0.76 -22.59
C LEU A 72 -13.44 1.38 -21.22
N LEU A 73 -12.66 2.40 -20.84
CA LEU A 73 -12.89 3.11 -19.57
C LEU A 73 -14.23 3.83 -19.58
N ASN A 74 -14.61 4.49 -20.67
CA ASN A 74 -15.90 5.17 -20.80
C ASN A 74 -17.09 4.20 -20.65
N GLU A 75 -16.98 3.00 -21.20
CA GLU A 75 -17.97 1.94 -21.01
C GLU A 75 -18.01 1.43 -19.56
N ALA A 76 -16.85 1.37 -18.89
CA ALA A 76 -16.73 0.93 -17.51
C ALA A 76 -17.08 2.01 -16.46
N GLN A 77 -16.99 3.30 -16.79
CA GLN A 77 -17.30 4.44 -15.91
C GLN A 77 -18.61 4.28 -15.13
N PRO A 78 -19.76 3.95 -15.74
CA PRO A 78 -21.02 3.80 -14.99
C PRO A 78 -20.90 2.72 -13.90
N HIS A 79 -20.32 1.57 -14.21
CA HIS A 79 -20.14 0.48 -13.24
C HIS A 79 -19.16 0.84 -12.11
N LEU A 80 -18.10 1.60 -12.44
CA LEU A 80 -17.15 2.10 -11.44
C LEU A 80 -17.81 3.14 -10.52
N ASN A 81 -18.70 3.98 -11.05
CA ASN A 81 -19.47 4.94 -10.26
C ASN A 81 -20.44 4.23 -9.32
N ASP A 82 -21.16 3.21 -9.81
CA ASP A 82 -22.06 2.41 -8.98
C ASP A 82 -21.31 1.72 -7.83
N LEU A 83 -20.16 1.11 -8.13
CA LEU A 83 -19.29 0.51 -7.11
C LEU A 83 -18.78 1.54 -6.10
N GLY A 84 -18.39 2.73 -6.57
CA GLY A 84 -17.95 3.83 -5.71
C GLY A 84 -19.06 4.31 -4.77
N ASN A 85 -20.29 4.38 -5.26
CA ASN A 85 -21.46 4.75 -4.45
C ASN A 85 -21.78 3.68 -3.39
N ASP A 86 -21.76 2.40 -3.78
CA ASP A 86 -21.99 1.29 -2.85
C ASP A 86 -20.92 1.22 -1.75
N LEU A 87 -19.64 1.28 -2.15
CA LEU A 87 -18.53 1.31 -1.22
C LEU A 87 -18.60 2.55 -0.31
N GLY A 88 -18.97 3.71 -0.86
CA GLY A 88 -19.17 4.94 -0.10
C GLY A 88 -20.28 4.80 0.95
N GLY A 89 -21.39 4.15 0.61
CA GLY A 89 -22.48 3.83 1.54
C GLY A 89 -22.03 2.89 2.66
N MET A 90 -21.28 1.85 2.33
CA MET A 90 -20.72 0.92 3.30
C MET A 90 -19.69 1.59 4.24
N VAL A 91 -18.79 2.40 3.71
CA VAL A 91 -17.83 3.18 4.52
C VAL A 91 -18.57 4.18 5.40
N GLY A 92 -19.64 4.80 4.90
CA GLY A 92 -20.49 5.69 5.68
C GLY A 92 -21.17 5.01 6.87
N SER A 93 -21.65 3.78 6.70
CA SER A 93 -22.30 3.01 7.78
C SER A 93 -21.30 2.39 8.76
N LEU A 94 -20.15 1.93 8.28
CA LEU A 94 -19.08 1.37 9.12
C LEU A 94 -18.21 2.42 9.80
N GLY A 95 -18.12 3.64 9.25
CA GLY A 95 -17.28 4.72 9.76
C GLY A 95 -17.46 4.99 11.26
N PRO A 96 -18.70 5.22 11.75
CA PRO A 96 -18.96 5.42 13.18
C PRO A 96 -18.52 4.22 14.04
N VAL A 97 -18.75 3.01 13.56
CA VAL A 97 -18.36 1.77 14.26
C VAL A 97 -16.83 1.63 14.34
N LEU A 98 -16.12 1.93 13.24
CA LEU A 98 -14.66 1.91 13.20
C LEU A 98 -14.04 3.00 14.09
N SER A 99 -14.68 4.18 14.15
CA SER A 99 -14.29 5.26 15.06
C SER A 99 -14.47 4.85 16.53
N ASP A 100 -15.60 4.24 16.86
CA ASP A 100 -15.87 3.71 18.21
C ASP A 100 -14.90 2.58 18.58
N LEU A 101 -14.56 1.70 17.63
CA LEU A 101 -13.57 0.64 17.82
C LEU A 101 -12.16 1.21 18.05
N GLY A 102 -11.76 2.21 17.27
CA GLY A 102 -10.49 2.92 17.47
C GLY A 102 -10.42 3.56 18.85
N THR A 103 -11.51 4.19 19.30
CA THR A 103 -11.63 4.75 20.65
C THR A 103 -11.50 3.67 21.71
N MET A 104 -12.13 2.50 21.52
CA MET A 104 -12.06 1.37 22.45
C MET A 104 -10.64 0.79 22.59
N ILE A 105 -9.88 0.77 21.49
CA ILE A 105 -8.48 0.31 21.47
C ILE A 105 -7.54 1.35 22.12
N ASP A 106 -7.95 2.62 22.21
CA ASP A 106 -7.23 3.69 22.90
C ASP A 106 -5.74 3.74 22.48
N ASP A 107 -4.81 3.40 23.38
CA ASP A 107 -3.39 3.29 23.09
C ASP A 107 -2.93 1.82 23.13
N VAL A 108 -2.27 1.38 22.05
CA VAL A 108 -1.62 0.06 21.94
C VAL A 108 -0.62 -0.22 23.07
N ARG A 109 -0.01 0.82 23.66
CA ARG A 109 0.93 0.72 24.79
C ARG A 109 0.27 0.29 26.09
N ASN A 110 -1.05 0.43 26.18
CA ASN A 110 -1.84 -0.05 27.32
C ASN A 110 -2.04 -1.57 27.28
N TYR A 111 -1.53 -2.26 26.27
CA TYR A 111 -1.70 -3.70 26.07
C TYR A 111 -0.37 -4.45 26.08
N GLN A 112 -0.44 -5.73 26.44
CA GLN A 112 0.69 -6.67 26.43
C GLN A 112 0.87 -7.28 25.04
N ALA A 113 2.01 -7.94 24.82
CA ALA A 113 2.27 -8.67 23.58
C ALA A 113 1.19 -9.74 23.33
N PRO A 114 0.84 -10.02 22.06
CA PRO A 114 -0.17 -11.02 21.72
C PRO A 114 0.23 -12.42 22.18
N LYS A 115 -0.65 -13.12 22.90
CA LYS A 115 -0.44 -14.51 23.32
C LYS A 115 -1.36 -15.43 22.51
N ARG A 116 -0.77 -16.39 21.80
CA ARG A 116 -1.51 -17.46 21.12
C ARG A 116 -1.97 -18.51 22.15
N LEU A 117 -3.24 -18.86 22.09
CA LEU A 117 -3.89 -19.89 22.89
C LEU A 117 -3.84 -21.25 22.18
N GLU A 118 -4.21 -22.32 22.91
CA GLU A 118 -4.20 -23.69 22.38
C GLU A 118 -5.22 -23.91 21.26
N ASN A 119 -6.33 -23.16 21.27
CA ASN A 119 -7.34 -23.16 20.22
C ASN A 119 -6.92 -22.40 18.95
N GLY A 120 -5.78 -21.69 18.98
CA GLY A 120 -5.29 -20.85 17.89
C GLY A 120 -5.68 -19.38 17.98
N ASP A 121 -6.55 -18.99 18.92
CA ASP A 121 -6.93 -17.60 19.14
C ASP A 121 -5.77 -16.79 19.72
N ILE A 122 -5.82 -15.48 19.49
CA ILE A 122 -4.85 -14.53 20.03
C ILE A 122 -5.53 -13.66 21.07
N ILE A 123 -5.02 -13.70 22.30
CA ILE A 123 -5.45 -12.79 23.36
C ILE A 123 -4.43 -11.67 23.55
N ILE A 124 -4.91 -10.44 23.55
CA ILE A 124 -4.13 -9.24 23.88
C ILE A 124 -4.66 -8.69 25.20
N ARG A 125 -3.88 -8.85 26.27
CA ARG A 125 -4.32 -8.44 27.62
C ARG A 125 -3.93 -7.00 27.88
N ARG A 126 -4.82 -6.24 28.50
CA ARG A 126 -4.51 -4.91 28.99
C ARG A 126 -3.50 -4.97 30.14
N ARG A 127 -2.62 -3.98 30.25
CA ARG A 127 -1.62 -3.87 31.32
C ARG A 127 -2.31 -3.41 32.62
N ALA A 128 -1.81 -3.86 33.76
CA ALA A 128 -2.41 -3.56 35.06
C ALA A 128 -2.21 -2.10 35.49
N ASP A 129 -1.18 -1.43 34.96
CA ASP A 129 -0.85 -0.02 35.17
C ASP A 129 -1.55 0.94 34.19
N ALA A 130 -2.33 0.41 33.24
CA ALA A 130 -3.03 1.26 32.28
C ALA A 130 -4.22 2.00 32.93
N PRO A 131 -4.52 3.25 32.51
CA PRO A 131 -5.75 3.99 32.92
C PRO A 131 -7.01 3.15 32.69
N PRO A 132 -8.19 3.37 33.27
CA PRO A 132 -9.38 2.56 32.92
C PRO A 132 -9.70 2.59 31.41
N PRO A 133 -10.25 1.52 30.82
CA PRO A 133 -10.59 1.51 29.40
C PRO A 133 -11.73 2.50 29.11
N PRO A 134 -11.71 3.16 27.94
CA PRO A 134 -12.82 4.01 27.55
C PRO A 134 -14.11 3.18 27.36
N PRO A 135 -15.28 3.79 27.61
CA PRO A 135 -16.56 3.12 27.38
C PRO A 135 -16.72 2.79 25.88
N MET A 136 -17.37 1.66 25.58
CA MET A 136 -17.77 1.35 24.20
C MET A 136 -18.73 2.43 23.69
N GLY A 137 -18.45 2.95 22.50
CA GLY A 137 -19.31 3.91 21.84
C GLY A 137 -20.66 3.30 21.40
N PRO A 138 -21.66 4.17 21.17
CA PRO A 138 -23.04 3.75 20.91
C PRO A 138 -23.20 3.01 19.57
N ALA A 139 -22.42 3.34 18.54
CA ALA A 139 -22.57 2.72 17.23
C ALA A 139 -22.06 1.28 17.25
N LEU A 140 -20.90 1.06 17.87
CA LEU A 140 -20.37 -0.30 18.06
C LEU A 140 -21.28 -1.13 18.98
N ARG A 141 -21.82 -0.52 20.04
CA ARG A 141 -22.76 -1.18 20.96
C ARG A 141 -24.04 -1.65 20.27
N ASP A 142 -24.61 -0.82 19.40
CA ASP A 142 -25.85 -1.14 18.69
C ASP A 142 -25.64 -2.26 17.68
N MET A 143 -24.51 -2.27 16.97
CA MET A 143 -24.14 -3.37 16.07
C MET A 143 -23.95 -4.71 16.80
N MET A 144 -23.39 -4.70 18.01
CA MET A 144 -23.18 -5.92 18.82
C MET A 144 -24.42 -6.34 19.62
N ARG A 145 -25.50 -5.56 19.60
CA ARG A 145 -26.73 -5.92 20.27
C ARG A 145 -27.34 -7.12 19.51
N PRO A 146 -27.61 -8.25 20.20
CA PRO A 146 -28.36 -9.33 19.56
C PRO A 146 -29.70 -8.77 19.08
N ALA A 147 -30.15 -9.20 17.90
CA ALA A 147 -31.46 -8.80 17.40
C ALA A 147 -32.51 -9.06 18.49
N PRO A 148 -33.45 -8.13 18.72
CA PRO A 148 -34.53 -8.37 19.66
C PRO A 148 -35.19 -9.70 19.28
N ASP A 149 -35.27 -10.59 20.25
CA ASP A 149 -35.91 -11.88 20.07
C ASP A 149 -37.41 -11.60 19.88
N ASP A 150 -37.88 -11.58 18.62
CA ASP A 150 -39.30 -11.63 18.28
C ASP A 150 -39.88 -13.04 18.54
N SER A 151 -39.16 -13.91 19.27
CA SER A 151 -39.78 -15.08 19.86
C SER A 151 -40.78 -14.60 20.91
N PRO A 152 -42.08 -14.92 20.77
CA PRO A 152 -43.00 -14.76 21.89
C PRO A 152 -42.38 -15.54 23.04
N GLU A 153 -42.19 -14.89 24.19
CA GLU A 153 -41.63 -15.47 25.41
C GLU A 153 -41.92 -16.96 25.48
N SER A 154 -40.91 -17.81 25.25
CA SER A 154 -40.98 -19.19 25.68
C SER A 154 -40.97 -19.12 27.19
N THR A 155 -42.16 -19.02 27.78
CA THR A 155 -42.39 -19.12 29.20
C THR A 155 -41.63 -20.36 29.68
N PRO A 156 -40.62 -20.22 30.53
CA PRO A 156 -40.03 -21.38 31.15
C PRO A 156 -41.10 -22.00 32.05
N ASP A 157 -41.34 -23.30 31.89
CA ASP A 157 -42.07 -24.12 32.86
C ASP A 157 -43.60 -24.00 32.86
N ALA A 158 -44.24 -24.39 31.75
CA ALA A 158 -45.51 -25.12 31.87
C ALA A 158 -45.19 -26.61 31.74
N PRO A 159 -45.53 -27.47 32.74
CA PRO A 159 -45.38 -28.90 32.61
C PRO A 159 -46.13 -29.36 31.36
N GLN A 160 -45.38 -29.81 30.35
CA GLN A 160 -45.97 -30.48 29.19
C GLN A 160 -46.77 -31.67 29.72
N PRO A 161 -48.08 -31.78 29.44
CA PRO A 161 -48.82 -32.97 29.84
C PRO A 161 -48.16 -34.16 29.16
N LEU A 162 -47.70 -35.13 29.97
CA LEU A 162 -47.19 -36.41 29.48
C LEU A 162 -48.22 -36.98 28.49
N PRO A 163 -47.82 -37.41 27.28
CA PRO A 163 -48.74 -38.12 26.41
C PRO A 163 -49.24 -39.36 27.16
N ASP A 164 -50.56 -39.55 27.17
CA ASP A 164 -51.19 -40.72 27.77
C ASP A 164 -50.50 -41.98 27.22
N ARG A 165 -49.80 -42.70 28.10
CA ARG A 165 -49.13 -43.95 27.75
C ARG A 165 -50.23 -44.95 27.40
N ASP A 166 -50.39 -45.20 26.11
CA ASP A 166 -51.38 -46.11 25.58
C ASP A 166 -51.13 -47.52 26.13
N PRO A 167 -52.01 -48.06 27.01
CA PRO A 167 -51.77 -49.34 27.67
C PRO A 167 -51.84 -50.53 26.69
N ALA A 168 -52.23 -50.29 25.43
CA ALA A 168 -52.23 -51.30 24.38
C ALA A 168 -50.84 -51.64 23.81
N SER A 169 -49.79 -50.89 24.19
CA SER A 169 -48.41 -51.14 23.72
C SER A 169 -47.59 -52.05 24.65
N GLU A 170 -48.16 -52.52 25.75
CA GLU A 170 -47.56 -53.55 26.60
C GLU A 170 -48.42 -54.82 26.54
N ILE A 171 -47.76 -55.95 26.28
CA ILE A 171 -48.26 -57.34 26.21
C ILE A 171 -48.62 -57.82 24.79
N GLU A 172 -47.62 -58.34 24.09
CA GLU A 172 -47.61 -59.78 23.77
C GLU A 172 -46.16 -60.23 23.50
N LEU A 173 -45.66 -61.10 24.37
CA LEU A 173 -44.44 -61.90 24.20
C LEU A 173 -44.84 -63.37 24.33
#